data_AF-A0A8J2PN03-F1
#
_entry.id   AF-A0A8J2PN03-F1
#
_cell.length_a   1.000
_cell.length_b   1.000
_cell.length_c   1.000
_cell.angle_alpha   90.00
_cell.angle_beta   90.00
_cell.angle_gamma   90.00
#
_symmetry.space_group_name_H-M   'P 1'
#
loop_
_entity.id
_entity.type
_entity.pdbx_description
1 polymer ?
#
loop_
_entity_poly.entity_id
_entity_poly.type
_entity_poly.pdbx_seq_one_letter_code
_entity_poly.pdbx_strand_id
1 'polypeptide(L)'
;MQTYQVFWTISTVITFFSNNNVFLSKLRQCCGKGLLKKARTRWNYWVDAIKRMTEEMVFEAVKKLLEEAHVTLKKSGKKNLPRPLTKTDLKKMKELVCILQPFADLTDTMQGDGITSSILIPSVVAKLKALRSVEVRYFGELKDSIVAGVQTRFSKILQNPVYVLATALDPRTKLNV
;
A
#
# COMPACT_ATOMS: atom_id res chain seq x y z
N MET A 1 11.94 11.85 -3.51
CA MET A 1 12.94 10.83 -3.93
C MET A 1 12.90 9.52 -3.12
N GLN A 2 12.70 9.54 -1.80
CA GLN A 2 12.75 8.33 -0.95
C GLN A 2 11.60 7.33 -1.20
N THR A 3 10.41 7.81 -1.58
CA THR A 3 9.23 6.98 -1.88
C THR A 3 9.49 6.04 -3.06
N TYR A 4 9.98 6.60 -4.17
CA TYR A 4 10.34 5.85 -5.38
C TYR A 4 11.34 4.73 -5.09
N GLN A 5 12.31 4.95 -4.19
CA GLN A 5 13.29 3.93 -3.83
C GLN A 5 12.66 2.73 -3.11
N VAL A 6 11.66 2.94 -2.25
CA VAL A 6 10.95 1.84 -1.57
C VAL A 6 10.10 1.05 -2.55
N PHE A 7 9.31 1.73 -3.38
CA PHE A 7 8.51 1.06 -4.42
C PHE A 7 9.38 0.28 -5.41
N TRP A 8 10.51 0.86 -5.84
CA TRP A 8 11.45 0.18 -6.72
C TRP A 8 12.07 -1.04 -6.04
N THR A 9 12.51 -0.92 -4.78
CA THR A 9 13.07 -2.06 -4.02
C THR A 9 12.06 -3.21 -3.96
N ILE A 10 10.80 -2.91 -3.63
CA ILE A 10 9.73 -3.93 -3.56
C ILE A 10 9.48 -4.54 -4.94
N SER A 11 9.41 -3.73 -5.99
CA SER A 11 9.22 -4.20 -7.36
C SER A 11 10.33 -5.16 -7.79
N THR A 12 11.59 -4.82 -7.51
CA THR A 12 12.75 -5.63 -7.85
C THR A 12 12.75 -6.94 -7.08
N VAL A 13 12.41 -6.91 -5.78
CA VAL A 13 12.26 -8.13 -4.96
C VAL A 13 11.15 -9.03 -5.52
N ILE A 14 9.96 -8.48 -5.77
CA ILE A 14 8.83 -9.25 -6.31
C ILE A 14 9.20 -9.85 -7.68
N THR A 15 9.87 -9.09 -8.54
CA THR A 15 10.32 -9.55 -9.86
C THR A 15 11.37 -10.64 -9.75
N PHE A 16 12.30 -10.54 -8.78
CA PHE A 16 13.30 -11.56 -8.53
C PHE A 16 12.66 -12.89 -8.11
N PHE A 17 11.73 -12.86 -7.16
CA PHE A 17 11.04 -14.07 -6.72
C PHE A 17 10.07 -14.60 -7.78
N SER A 18 9.45 -13.76 -8.60
CA SER A 18 8.59 -14.23 -9.69
C SER A 18 9.36 -14.93 -10.80
N ASN A 19 10.60 -14.53 -11.03
CA ASN A 19 11.43 -15.07 -12.11
C ASN A 19 12.29 -16.27 -11.66
N ASN A 20 12.53 -16.43 -10.36
CA ASN A 20 13.31 -17.54 -9.82
C ASN A 20 12.44 -18.54 -9.05
N ASN A 21 11.95 -19.56 -9.76
CA ASN A 21 11.08 -20.61 -9.18
C ASN A 21 11.69 -21.32 -7.97
N VAL A 22 13.01 -21.53 -7.93
CA VAL A 22 13.70 -22.17 -6.80
C VAL A 22 13.54 -21.35 -5.52
N PHE A 23 13.82 -20.05 -5.58
CA PHE A 23 13.69 -19.15 -4.43
C PHE A 23 12.23 -18.90 -4.05
N LEU A 24 11.32 -18.92 -5.02
CA LEU A 24 9.87 -18.85 -4.76
C LEU A 24 9.37 -20.09 -4.02
N SER A 25 9.79 -21.29 -4.42
CA SER A 25 9.43 -22.54 -3.75
C SER A 25 9.98 -22.57 -2.32
N LYS A 26 11.23 -22.14 -2.12
CA LYS A 26 11.80 -21.98 -0.77
C LYS A 26 11.03 -20.98 0.08
N LEU A 27 10.61 -19.85 -0.49
CA LEU A 27 9.80 -18.87 0.23
C LEU A 27 8.44 -19.45 0.65
N ARG A 28 7.79 -20.20 -0.24
CA ARG A 28 6.53 -20.90 0.07
C ARG A 28 6.72 -21.97 1.14
N GLN A 29 7.84 -22.67 1.14
CA GLN A 29 8.17 -23.66 2.17
C GLN A 29 8.39 -23.01 3.55
N CYS A 30 9.05 -21.85 3.61
CA CYS A 30 9.30 -21.16 4.88
C CYS A 30 8.07 -20.43 5.44
N CYS A 31 7.22 -19.86 4.59
CA CYS A 31 6.15 -18.94 5.03
C CYS A 31 4.73 -19.44 4.74
N GLY A 32 4.57 -20.54 3.99
CA GLY A 32 3.27 -20.99 3.45
C GLY A 32 2.63 -20.04 2.43
N LYS A 33 3.21 -18.86 2.21
CA LYS A 33 2.67 -17.78 1.36
C LYS A 33 3.72 -17.30 0.38
N GLY A 34 3.29 -16.98 -0.85
CA GLY A 34 4.12 -16.31 -1.86
C GLY A 34 3.98 -14.79 -1.82
N LEU A 35 4.89 -14.11 -2.52
CA LEU A 35 4.73 -12.69 -2.83
C LEU A 35 3.62 -12.48 -3.86
N LEU A 36 2.90 -11.37 -3.73
CA LEU A 36 1.81 -11.02 -4.64
C LEU A 36 2.38 -10.61 -6.00
N LYS A 37 1.85 -11.22 -7.07
CA LYS A 37 2.11 -10.75 -8.44
C LYS A 37 1.24 -9.54 -8.72
N LYS A 38 1.76 -8.60 -9.51
CA LYS A 38 1.02 -7.42 -9.95
C LYS A 38 -0.26 -7.82 -10.65
N ALA A 39 -1.40 -7.59 -9.99
CA ALA A 39 -2.71 -7.76 -10.61
C ALA A 39 -3.01 -6.52 -11.46
N ARG A 40 -3.49 -6.73 -12.69
CA ARG A 40 -3.78 -5.64 -13.64
C ARG A 40 -5.02 -4.81 -13.22
N THR A 41 -5.91 -5.40 -12.43
CA THR A 41 -7.25 -4.86 -12.13
C THR A 41 -7.44 -4.36 -10.70
N ARG A 42 -6.48 -4.56 -9.79
CA ARG A 42 -6.62 -4.20 -8.38
C ARG A 42 -5.85 -2.92 -8.06
N TRP A 43 -6.57 -1.82 -7.87
CA TRP A 43 -6.00 -0.52 -7.47
C TRP A 43 -5.19 -0.60 -6.18
N ASN A 44 -5.54 -1.51 -5.27
CA ASN A 44 -4.91 -1.70 -3.97
C ASN A 44 -3.68 -2.63 -3.97
N TYR A 45 -3.21 -3.09 -5.15
CA TYR A 45 -2.09 -4.02 -5.26
C TYR A 45 -0.84 -3.59 -4.45
N TRP A 46 -0.46 -2.31 -4.52
CA TRP A 46 0.72 -1.84 -3.81
C TRP A 46 0.56 -1.92 -2.29
N VAL A 47 -0.62 -1.60 -1.77
CA VAL A 47 -0.91 -1.70 -0.33
C VAL A 47 -0.85 -3.15 0.11
N ASP A 48 -1.46 -4.06 -0.66
CA ASP A 48 -1.42 -5.50 -0.37
C ASP A 48 0.01 -6.07 -0.46
N ALA A 49 0.77 -5.65 -1.47
CA ALA A 49 2.15 -6.09 -1.66
C ALA A 49 3.06 -5.61 -0.53
N ILE A 50 2.95 -4.35 -0.12
CA ILE A 50 3.73 -3.81 1.01
C ILE A 50 3.29 -4.49 2.31
N LYS A 51 1.99 -4.67 2.56
CA LYS A 51 1.48 -5.42 3.72
C LYS A 51 2.08 -6.81 3.84
N ARG A 52 2.06 -7.57 2.74
CA ARG A 52 2.66 -8.91 2.68
C ARG A 52 4.15 -8.88 3.00
N MET A 53 4.86 -7.86 2.52
CA MET A 53 6.30 -7.66 2.79
C MET A 53 6.59 -7.20 4.22
N THR A 54 5.60 -6.64 4.94
CA THR A 54 5.72 -6.22 6.34
C THR A 54 5.35 -7.32 7.35
N GLU A 55 4.76 -8.44 6.93
CA GLU A 55 4.52 -9.61 7.78
C GLU A 55 5.87 -10.15 8.30
N GLU A 56 6.06 -10.29 9.62
CA GLU A 56 7.37 -10.61 10.22
C GLU A 56 7.99 -11.89 9.66
N MET A 57 7.18 -12.95 9.55
CA MET A 57 7.60 -14.24 8.98
C MET A 57 8.05 -14.11 7.53
N VAL A 58 7.36 -13.31 6.72
CA VAL A 58 7.67 -13.10 5.31
C VAL A 58 8.91 -12.23 5.17
N PHE A 59 9.02 -11.16 5.97
CA PHE A 59 10.15 -10.24 5.92
C PHE A 59 11.47 -10.96 6.26
N GLU A 60 11.51 -11.74 7.34
CA GLU A 60 12.71 -12.46 7.73
C GLU A 60 13.08 -13.57 6.73
N ALA A 61 12.09 -14.29 6.19
CA ALA A 61 12.35 -15.28 5.15
C ALA A 61 12.87 -14.64 3.86
N VAL A 62 12.27 -13.54 3.40
CA VAL A 62 12.74 -12.81 2.21
C VAL A 62 14.16 -12.28 2.44
N LYS A 63 14.43 -11.70 3.61
CA LYS A 63 15.77 -11.22 3.98
C LYS A 63 16.79 -12.36 3.93
N LYS A 64 16.52 -13.48 4.59
CA LYS A 64 17.41 -14.66 4.60
C LYS A 64 17.65 -15.19 3.19
N LEU A 65 16.60 -15.33 2.39
CA LEU A 65 16.70 -15.85 1.02
C LEU A 65 17.44 -14.88 0.08
N LEU A 66 17.33 -13.57 0.29
CA LEU A 66 18.10 -12.58 -0.45
C LEU A 66 19.60 -12.64 -0.10
N GLU A 67 19.95 -12.87 1.17
CA GLU A 67 21.35 -13.09 1.57
C GLU A 67 21.91 -14.39 0.96
N GLU A 68 21.16 -15.49 1.04
CA GLU A 68 21.52 -16.76 0.38
C GLU A 68 21.67 -16.59 -1.14
N ALA A 69 20.77 -15.83 -1.77
CA ALA A 69 20.84 -15.53 -3.19
C ALA A 69 22.08 -14.71 -3.55
N HIS A 70 22.48 -13.74 -2.72
CA HIS A 70 23.72 -12.99 -2.94
C HIS A 70 24.94 -13.89 -2.88
N VAL A 71 25.05 -14.76 -1.88
CA VAL A 71 26.20 -15.67 -1.77
C VAL A 71 26.26 -16.63 -2.97
N THR A 72 25.11 -17.14 -3.39
CA THR A 72 25.03 -18.16 -4.44
C THR A 72 25.20 -17.58 -5.84
N LEU A 73 24.50 -16.48 -6.16
CA LEU A 73 24.41 -15.92 -7.51
C LEU A 73 25.50 -14.88 -7.82
N LYS A 74 26.15 -14.28 -6.81
CA LYS A 74 27.33 -13.43 -7.01
C LYS A 74 28.51 -14.23 -7.57
N LYS A 75 28.61 -15.52 -7.22
CA LYS A 75 29.55 -16.48 -7.83
C LYS A 75 29.25 -16.75 -9.31
N SER A 76 28.01 -16.52 -9.75
CA SER A 76 27.53 -16.79 -11.11
C SER A 76 27.48 -15.55 -12.01
N GLY A 77 27.94 -14.38 -11.56
CA GLY A 77 28.01 -13.15 -12.37
C GLY A 77 26.68 -12.49 -12.73
N LYS A 78 25.55 -12.86 -12.11
CA LYS A 78 24.25 -12.22 -12.40
C LYS A 78 24.20 -10.80 -11.84
N LYS A 79 24.00 -9.81 -12.72
CA LYS A 79 24.07 -8.36 -12.42
C LYS A 79 22.81 -7.77 -11.75
N ASN A 80 21.67 -8.46 -11.75
CA ASN A 80 20.39 -7.91 -11.28
C ASN A 80 19.89 -8.58 -9.99
N LEU A 81 20.69 -8.50 -8.91
CA LEU A 81 20.24 -8.94 -7.59
C LEU A 81 19.62 -7.77 -6.81
N PRO A 82 18.43 -7.95 -6.20
CA PRO A 82 17.87 -6.96 -5.29
C PRO A 82 18.79 -6.84 -4.07
N ARG A 83 19.07 -5.62 -3.59
CA ARG A 83 19.85 -5.40 -2.35
C ARG A 83 19.21 -6.12 -1.15
N PRO A 84 20.00 -6.51 -0.13
CA PRO A 84 19.43 -7.04 1.10
C PRO A 84 18.52 -6.03 1.81
N LEU A 85 17.44 -6.52 2.41
CA LEU A 85 16.46 -5.68 3.11
C LEU A 85 16.98 -5.31 4.51
N THR A 86 16.90 -4.02 4.83
CA THR A 86 17.31 -3.50 6.15
C THR A 86 16.11 -3.31 7.08
N LYS A 87 16.35 -3.26 8.40
CA LYS A 87 15.30 -2.91 9.39
C LYS A 87 14.69 -1.52 9.14
N THR A 88 15.48 -0.61 8.56
CA THR A 88 14.99 0.72 8.14
C THR A 88 14.00 0.61 6.99
N ASP A 89 14.24 -0.30 6.04
CA ASP A 89 13.28 -0.55 4.95
C ASP A 89 11.95 -1.09 5.49
N LEU A 90 11.98 -1.98 6.50
CA LEU A 90 10.77 -2.44 7.16
C LEU A 90 9.98 -1.29 7.82
N LYS A 91 10.66 -0.39 8.54
CA LYS A 91 10.02 0.79 9.16
C LYS A 91 9.38 1.70 8.11
N LYS A 92 10.10 1.96 7.01
CA LYS A 92 9.57 2.74 5.88
C LYS A 92 8.36 2.06 5.23
N MET A 93 8.41 0.75 5.01
CA MET A 93 7.28 -0.01 4.46
C MET A 93 6.05 0.04 5.38
N LYS A 94 6.23 -0.11 6.70
CA LYS A 94 5.14 0.01 7.68
C LYS A 94 4.51 1.40 7.65
N GLU A 95 5.33 2.46 7.68
CA GLU A 95 4.83 3.84 7.59
C GLU A 95 4.07 4.10 6.27
N LEU A 96 4.57 3.58 5.16
CA LEU A 96 3.92 3.71 3.85
C LEU A 96 2.55 2.99 3.82
N VAL A 97 2.43 1.83 4.46
CA VAL A 97 1.12 1.17 4.63
C VAL A 97 0.18 2.05 5.45
N CYS A 98 0.63 2.62 6.57
CA CYS A 98 -0.21 3.49 7.39
C CYS A 98 -0.74 4.71 6.61
N ILE A 99 0.07 5.28 5.71
CA ILE A 99 -0.34 6.41 4.85
C ILE A 99 -1.37 5.98 3.80
N LEU A 100 -1.17 4.82 3.17
CA LEU A 100 -2.01 4.38 2.05
C LEU A 100 -3.27 3.62 2.50
N GLN A 101 -3.26 3.02 3.69
CA GLN A 101 -4.34 2.18 4.20
C GLN A 101 -5.72 2.85 4.18
N PRO A 102 -5.87 4.10 4.66
CA PRO A 102 -7.17 4.76 4.72
C PRO A 102 -7.85 4.86 3.34
N PHE A 103 -7.05 5.00 2.28
CA PHE A 103 -7.56 5.08 0.91
C PHE A 103 -7.82 3.72 0.29
N ALA A 104 -7.02 2.70 0.62
CA ALA A 104 -7.32 1.33 0.21
C ALA A 104 -8.66 0.87 0.80
N ASP A 105 -8.90 1.14 2.09
CA ASP A 105 -10.19 0.82 2.73
C ASP A 105 -11.34 1.61 2.09
N LEU A 106 -11.08 2.88 1.73
CA LEU A 106 -12.08 3.72 1.09
C LEU A 106 -12.44 3.19 -0.29
N THR A 107 -11.46 2.83 -1.11
CA THR A 107 -11.72 2.28 -2.45
C THR A 107 -12.44 0.95 -2.36
N ASP A 108 -12.05 0.05 -1.45
CA ASP A 108 -12.74 -1.22 -1.23
C ASP A 108 -14.19 -0.99 -0.77
N THR A 109 -14.43 -0.04 0.15
CA THR A 109 -15.77 0.29 0.62
C THR A 109 -16.62 0.89 -0.49
N MET A 110 -16.08 1.85 -1.25
CA MET A 110 -16.83 2.56 -2.31
C MET A 110 -17.11 1.69 -3.54
N GLN A 111 -16.37 0.58 -3.71
CA GLN A 111 -16.57 -0.38 -4.79
C GLN A 111 -17.58 -1.48 -4.44
N GLY A 112 -18.13 -1.49 -3.23
CA GLY A 112 -19.16 -2.44 -2.82
C GLY A 112 -20.53 -2.17 -3.46
N ASP A 113 -21.37 -3.21 -3.49
CA ASP A 113 -22.76 -3.08 -3.92
C ASP A 113 -23.59 -2.32 -2.87
N GLY A 114 -24.60 -1.58 -3.32
CA GLY A 114 -25.49 -0.81 -2.44
C GLY A 114 -24.88 0.49 -1.88
N ILE A 115 -23.71 0.90 -2.37
CA ILE A 115 -23.07 2.15 -1.99
C ILE A 115 -23.76 3.34 -2.68
N THR A 116 -24.23 4.29 -1.88
CA THR A 116 -24.95 5.48 -2.34
C THR A 116 -24.03 6.70 -2.42
N SER A 117 -24.35 7.66 -3.29
CA SER A 117 -23.58 8.91 -3.43
C SER A 117 -23.54 9.74 -2.14
N SER A 118 -24.49 9.53 -1.22
CA SER A 118 -24.60 10.22 0.06
C SER A 118 -23.49 9.91 1.07
N ILE A 119 -22.82 8.75 0.96
CA ILE A 119 -21.72 8.40 1.87
C ILE A 119 -20.35 8.92 1.40
N LEU A 120 -20.28 9.46 0.18
CA LEU A 120 -19.04 9.86 -0.47
C LEU A 120 -18.32 10.99 0.28
N ILE A 121 -19.04 12.08 0.54
CA ILE A 121 -18.52 13.24 1.27
C ILE A 121 -18.02 12.86 2.68
N PRO A 122 -18.84 12.23 3.55
CA PRO A 122 -18.39 11.91 4.91
C PRO A 122 -17.22 10.93 4.90
N SER A 123 -17.21 9.95 3.99
CA SER A 123 -16.11 8.97 3.89
C SER A 123 -14.79 9.63 3.49
N VAL A 124 -14.79 10.50 2.46
CA VAL A 124 -13.57 11.21 2.03
C VAL A 124 -13.06 12.13 3.13
N VAL A 125 -13.94 12.88 3.79
CA VAL A 125 -13.56 13.79 4.89
C VAL A 125 -13.01 13.02 6.08
N ALA A 126 -13.64 11.91 6.48
CA ALA A 126 -13.18 11.08 7.58
C ALA A 126 -11.79 10.48 7.31
N LYS A 127 -11.54 9.98 6.09
CA LYS A 127 -10.24 9.42 5.71
C LYS A 127 -9.15 10.48 5.57
N LEU A 128 -9.48 11.68 5.10
CA LEU A 128 -8.56 12.83 5.12
C LEU A 128 -8.17 13.22 6.55
N LYS A 129 -9.14 13.25 7.47
CA LYS A 129 -8.87 13.51 8.90
C LYS A 129 -7.99 12.42 9.50
N ALA A 130 -8.29 11.15 9.23
CA ALA A 130 -7.48 10.02 9.67
C ALA A 130 -6.04 10.10 9.15
N LEU A 131 -5.85 10.40 7.86
CA LEU A 131 -4.51 10.58 7.28
C LEU A 131 -3.75 11.72 7.97
N ARG A 132 -4.42 12.85 8.24
CA ARG A 132 -3.80 14.00 8.94
C ARG A 132 -3.32 13.64 10.34
N SER A 133 -4.02 12.76 11.05
CA SER A 133 -3.60 12.26 12.38
C SER A 133 -2.46 11.23 12.34
N VAL A 134 -2.11 10.66 11.18
CA VAL A 134 -0.99 9.71 11.10
C VAL A 134 0.33 10.43 11.32
N GLU A 135 1.06 10.05 12.36
CA GLU A 135 2.44 10.48 12.57
C GLU A 135 3.37 9.82 11.54
N VAL A 136 4.17 10.64 10.86
CA VAL A 136 5.07 10.21 9.78
C VAL A 136 6.49 10.67 10.09
N ARG A 137 7.47 9.78 9.91
CA ARG A 137 8.89 10.05 10.17
C ARG A 137 9.71 10.12 8.89
N TYR A 138 9.32 9.37 7.86
CA TYR A 138 10.05 9.26 6.60
C TYR A 138 9.31 9.89 5.41
N PHE A 139 7.97 9.96 5.48
CA PHE A 139 7.13 10.29 4.32
C PHE A 139 6.19 11.48 4.54
N GLY A 140 6.66 12.53 5.24
CA GLY A 140 5.92 13.79 5.43
C GLY A 140 5.45 14.43 4.13
N GLU A 141 6.38 14.68 3.20
CA GLU A 141 6.06 15.28 1.89
C GLU A 141 5.05 14.44 1.09
N LEU A 142 5.13 13.11 1.18
CA LEU A 142 4.17 12.23 0.50
C LEU A 142 2.78 12.37 1.11
N LYS A 143 2.69 12.38 2.45
CA LYS A 143 1.42 12.59 3.15
C LYS A 143 0.79 13.91 2.73
N ASP A 144 1.55 14.99 2.73
CA ASP A 144 1.03 16.32 2.35
C ASP A 144 0.61 16.37 0.88
N SER A 145 1.42 15.77 -0.01
CA SER A 145 1.08 15.64 -1.43
C SER A 145 -0.20 14.82 -1.66
N ILE A 146 -0.41 13.75 -0.91
CA ILE A 146 -1.65 12.95 -0.96
C ILE A 146 -2.83 13.76 -0.45
N VAL A 147 -2.70 14.46 0.68
CA VAL A 147 -3.76 15.32 1.22
C VAL A 147 -4.16 16.37 0.18
N ALA A 148 -3.19 17.10 -0.37
CA ALA A 148 -3.43 18.11 -1.39
C ALA A 148 -4.06 17.51 -2.65
N GLY A 149 -3.51 16.39 -3.15
CA GLY A 149 -4.03 15.71 -4.34
C GLY A 149 -5.47 15.23 -4.18
N VAL A 150 -5.83 14.69 -3.01
CA VAL A 150 -7.19 14.26 -2.70
C VAL A 150 -8.11 15.47 -2.60
N GLN A 151 -7.72 16.53 -1.88
CA GLN A 151 -8.52 17.76 -1.79
C GLN A 151 -8.77 18.37 -3.17
N THR A 152 -7.75 18.47 -4.02
CA THR A 152 -7.89 18.99 -5.38
C THR A 152 -8.82 18.12 -6.21
N ARG A 153 -8.64 16.79 -6.21
CA ARG A 153 -9.47 15.86 -7.01
C ARG A 153 -10.94 15.84 -6.56
N PHE A 154 -11.19 15.88 -5.25
CA PHE A 154 -12.53 15.82 -4.70
C PHE A 154 -13.19 17.19 -4.52
N SER A 155 -12.46 18.31 -4.71
CA SER A 155 -13.01 19.67 -4.58
C SER A 155 -14.33 19.87 -5.33
N LYS A 156 -14.37 19.46 -6.60
CA LYS A 156 -15.57 19.55 -7.45
C LYS A 156 -16.73 18.70 -6.95
N ILE A 157 -16.44 17.55 -6.33
CA ILE A 157 -17.47 16.63 -5.80
C ILE A 157 -18.00 17.16 -4.46
N LEU A 158 -17.09 17.63 -3.59
CA LEU A 158 -17.42 18.16 -2.27
C LEU A 158 -18.25 19.44 -2.35
N GLN A 159 -18.09 20.22 -3.42
CA GLN A 159 -18.83 21.46 -3.66
C GLN A 159 -20.08 21.27 -4.52
N ASN A 160 -20.30 20.08 -5.10
CA ASN A 160 -21.41 19.86 -6.00
C ASN A 160 -22.71 19.69 -5.20
N PRO A 161 -23.75 20.51 -5.49
CA PRO A 161 -24.98 20.55 -4.70
C PRO A 161 -25.70 19.20 -4.67
N VAL A 162 -25.58 18.36 -5.70
CA VAL A 162 -26.21 17.03 -5.73
C VAL A 162 -25.63 16.13 -4.65
N TYR A 163 -24.31 16.11 -4.50
CA TYR A 163 -23.65 15.28 -3.48
C TYR A 163 -23.85 15.84 -2.08
N VAL A 164 -23.85 17.17 -1.94
CA VAL A 164 -24.14 17.84 -0.66
C VAL A 164 -25.56 17.55 -0.21
N LEU A 165 -26.54 17.70 -1.09
CA LEU A 165 -27.95 17.38 -0.80
C LEU A 165 -28.13 15.89 -0.50
N ALA A 166 -27.53 15.00 -1.30
CA ALA A 166 -27.60 13.55 -1.04
C ALA A 166 -27.02 13.21 0.35
N THR A 167 -25.90 13.81 0.72
CA THR A 167 -25.28 13.63 2.05
C THR A 167 -26.15 14.19 3.18
N ALA A 168 -26.74 15.38 2.98
CA ALA A 168 -27.57 16.06 3.96
C ALA A 168 -28.96 15.41 4.14
N LEU A 169 -29.46 14.72 3.12
CA LEU A 169 -30.73 13.98 3.16
C LEU A 169 -30.57 12.56 3.71
N ASP A 170 -29.33 12.07 3.83
CA ASP A 170 -29.07 10.74 4.38
C ASP A 170 -29.36 10.72 5.90
N PRO A 171 -30.25 9.85 6.38
CA PRO A 171 -30.53 9.74 7.81
C PRO A 171 -29.29 9.29 8.61
N ARG A 172 -28.37 8.54 8.00
CA ARG A 172 -27.15 8.03 8.65
C ARG A 172 -26.17 9.14 9.05
N THR A 173 -26.22 10.30 8.40
CA THR A 173 -25.36 11.44 8.74
C THR A 173 -25.96 12.30 9.86
N LYS A 174 -27.26 12.15 10.14
CA LYS A 174 -27.98 12.87 11.20
C LYS A 174 -28.03 12.09 12.51
N LEU A 175 -28.08 10.76 12.41
CA LEU A 175 -28.03 9.84 13.52
C LEU A 175 -26.54 9.56 13.79
N ASN A 176 -25.88 10.37 14.63
CA ASN A 176 -24.54 10.06 15.13
C ASN A 176 -24.58 8.72 15.91
N VAL A 177 -24.40 7.61 15.19
CA VAL A 177 -24.04 6.29 15.73
C VAL A 177 -22.68 5.92 15.18
#